data_AF-A0A4R1ANR6-F1
#
_entry.id   AF-A0A4R1ANR6-F1
#
_cell.length_a   1.000
_cell.length_b   1.000
_cell.length_c   1.000
_cell.angle_alpha   90.00
_cell.angle_beta   90.00
_cell.angle_gamma   90.00
#
_symmetry.space_group_name_H-M   'P 1'
#
loop_
_entity.id
_entity.type
_entity.pdbx_description
1 polymer ?
#
loop_
_entity_poly.entity_id
_entity_poly.type
_entity_poly.pdbx_seq_one_letter_code
_entity_poly.pdbx_strand_id
1 'polypeptide(L)'
;MKLTRLPQAAAGAAAVSLMLLTAACGSDDSSSEASSEATSASPSAEATQDATDAAPDTGATGAYKAGDYDAEGSYQTPGGTQSVEVEVTLEADGTITAVEVDPQAEGGNSEMFQKKFAGGISEVVVGKKIDELDVSKVAGSSLTSGGFNAAIEDITGQAQA
;
A
#
# COMPACT_ATOMS: atom_id res chain seq x y z
N MET A 1 -28.22 18.93 9.62
CA MET A 1 -29.34 17.96 9.57
C MET A 1 -28.84 16.67 10.18
N LYS A 2 -29.44 16.18 11.27
CA LYS A 2 -28.99 14.97 11.99
C LYS A 2 -29.56 13.72 11.31
N LEU A 3 -28.75 12.95 10.60
CA LEU A 3 -29.16 11.63 10.11
C LEU A 3 -29.03 10.62 11.24
N THR A 4 -30.17 10.07 11.65
CA THR A 4 -30.29 9.04 12.68
C THR A 4 -30.19 7.69 11.97
N ARG A 5 -29.12 6.92 12.20
CA ARG A 5 -29.02 5.54 11.66
C ARG A 5 -29.72 4.57 12.60
N LEU A 6 -30.67 3.80 12.06
CA LEU A 6 -31.32 2.67 12.74
C LEU A 6 -30.47 1.40 12.61
N PRO A 7 -30.37 0.55 13.65
CA PRO A 7 -29.81 -0.78 13.51
C PRO A 7 -30.87 -1.76 12.99
N GLN A 8 -30.61 -2.40 11.84
CA GLN A 8 -31.32 -3.62 11.44
C GLN A 8 -30.54 -4.83 11.95
N ALA A 9 -31.14 -5.54 12.90
CA ALA A 9 -30.78 -6.90 13.24
C ALA A 9 -31.67 -7.86 12.44
N ALA A 10 -31.09 -8.84 11.76
CA ALA A 10 -31.80 -10.02 11.28
C ALA A 10 -30.89 -11.25 11.37
N ALA A 11 -31.51 -12.34 11.79
CA ALA A 11 -30.90 -13.57 12.26
C ALA A 11 -30.80 -14.66 11.19
N GLY A 12 -29.81 -15.54 11.34
CA GLY A 12 -29.96 -16.99 11.15
C GLY A 12 -29.52 -17.59 9.81
N ALA A 13 -28.58 -18.53 9.86
CA ALA A 13 -28.78 -19.95 9.53
C ALA A 13 -27.44 -20.72 9.58
N ALA A 14 -27.45 -21.88 10.25
CA ALA A 14 -26.33 -22.81 10.33
C ALA A 14 -26.23 -23.68 9.06
N ALA A 15 -25.01 -23.97 8.62
CA ALA A 15 -24.74 -25.11 7.75
C ALA A 15 -23.37 -25.72 8.08
N VAL A 16 -23.43 -26.93 8.64
CA VAL A 16 -22.36 -27.90 8.87
C VAL A 16 -21.91 -28.47 7.52
N SER A 17 -20.60 -28.69 7.27
CA SER A 17 -20.10 -29.93 6.64
C SER A 17 -18.57 -30.00 6.40
N LEU A 18 -18.01 -31.03 7.04
CA LEU A 18 -16.98 -32.01 6.64
C LEU A 18 -15.54 -31.59 6.27
N MET A 19 -14.64 -31.99 7.17
CA MET A 19 -13.20 -32.23 6.96
C MET A 19 -12.91 -33.37 5.98
N LEU A 20 -11.83 -33.23 5.22
CA LEU A 20 -11.05 -34.35 4.65
C LEU A 20 -9.55 -34.07 4.88
N LEU A 21 -8.93 -34.84 5.79
CA LEU A 21 -7.49 -34.97 5.96
C LEU A 21 -6.94 -35.93 4.89
N THR A 22 -5.91 -35.52 4.17
CA THR A 22 -5.01 -36.46 3.47
C THR A 22 -3.59 -36.29 3.99
N ALA A 23 -3.10 -37.34 4.63
CA ALA A 23 -1.70 -37.52 5.00
C ALA A 23 -0.94 -38.13 3.81
N ALA A 24 0.21 -37.58 3.47
CA ALA A 24 1.22 -38.26 2.66
C ALA A 24 2.60 -37.99 3.28
N CYS A 25 3.21 -39.06 3.78
CA CYS A 25 4.49 -39.11 4.47
C CYS A 25 5.53 -39.78 3.55
N GLY A 26 6.81 -39.43 3.73
CA GLY A 26 7.98 -40.13 3.20
C GLY A 26 8.92 -39.19 2.43
N SER A 27 10.24 -39.19 2.58
CA SER A 27 11.23 -39.95 3.39
C SER A 27 12.51 -39.07 3.36
N ASP A 28 13.16 -38.80 4.48
CA ASP A 28 14.33 -39.51 5.05
C ASP A 28 15.70 -39.15 4.41
N ASP A 29 16.56 -38.61 5.29
CA ASP A 29 18.03 -38.66 5.37
C ASP A 29 18.94 -38.06 4.27
N SER A 30 19.73 -37.04 4.65
CA SER A 30 21.20 -37.15 4.63
C SER A 30 21.89 -35.92 5.21
N SER A 31 22.66 -36.18 6.26
CA SER A 31 23.69 -35.32 6.83
C SER A 31 24.68 -34.78 5.78
N SER A 32 25.16 -33.56 5.99
CA SER A 32 26.57 -33.24 5.76
C SER A 32 27.04 -32.21 6.78
N GLU A 33 28.02 -32.66 7.55
CA GLU A 33 28.77 -31.89 8.52
C GLU A 33 29.77 -30.92 7.87
N ALA A 34 30.07 -29.87 8.62
CA ALA A 34 31.41 -29.29 8.83
C ALA A 34 32.22 -28.72 7.64
N SER A 35 32.36 -27.39 7.64
CA SER A 35 33.65 -26.69 7.90
C SER A 35 33.43 -25.19 7.76
N SER A 36 33.65 -24.42 8.83
CA SER A 36 34.90 -23.70 9.09
C SER A 36 35.20 -22.62 8.05
N GLU A 37 35.05 -21.35 8.39
CA GLU A 37 36.20 -20.56 8.87
C GLU A 37 35.76 -19.19 9.36
N ALA A 38 36.41 -18.78 10.45
CA ALA A 38 36.38 -17.44 10.98
C ALA A 38 37.04 -16.47 9.99
N THR A 39 36.53 -15.24 9.91
CA THR A 39 37.42 -14.10 9.68
C THR A 39 36.95 -12.93 10.52
N SER A 40 37.94 -12.43 11.25
CA SER A 40 37.89 -11.42 12.29
C SER A 40 37.54 -10.04 11.75
N ALA A 41 36.94 -9.25 12.63
CA ALA A 41 36.65 -7.84 12.46
C ALA A 41 37.90 -6.97 12.21
N SER A 42 37.72 -5.85 11.51
CA SER A 42 38.31 -4.57 11.93
C SER A 42 37.50 -3.39 11.37
N PRO A 43 37.21 -2.36 12.19
CA PRO A 43 36.55 -1.13 11.77
C PRO A 43 37.58 -0.12 11.26
N SER A 44 37.18 0.76 10.34
CA SER A 44 37.87 2.03 10.14
C SER A 44 36.83 3.11 9.88
N ALA A 45 36.84 4.10 10.77
CA ALA A 45 36.08 5.34 10.69
C ALA A 45 36.82 6.33 9.79
N GLU A 46 36.07 7.14 9.04
CA GLU A 46 36.36 8.53 8.62
C GLU A 46 35.09 9.00 7.90
N ALA A 47 34.20 9.79 8.52
CA ALA A 47 34.27 11.21 8.82
C ALA A 47 34.29 12.13 7.59
N THR A 48 33.17 12.86 7.46
CA THR A 48 33.04 14.21 6.86
C THR A 48 32.98 14.29 5.32
N GLN A 49 31.81 14.61 4.78
CA GLN A 49 31.49 16.00 4.46
C GLN A 49 30.07 16.17 3.92
N ASP A 50 29.46 17.22 4.46
CA ASP A 50 28.26 17.91 4.04
C ASP A 50 28.23 18.12 2.52
N ALA A 51 27.17 17.61 1.91
CA ALA A 51 26.61 18.20 0.71
C ALA A 51 25.10 18.09 0.88
N THR A 52 24.54 19.07 1.60
CA THR A 52 23.16 19.47 1.36
C THR A 52 23.11 19.98 -0.08
N ASP A 53 22.94 19.06 -1.03
CA ASP A 53 22.46 19.39 -2.37
C ASP A 53 20.98 19.72 -2.19
N ALA A 54 20.74 20.96 -1.78
CA ALA A 54 19.46 21.60 -2.03
C ALA A 54 19.37 21.74 -3.55
N ALA A 55 18.95 20.66 -4.20
CA ALA A 55 18.43 20.72 -5.55
C ALA A 55 17.43 21.89 -5.57
N PRO A 56 17.46 22.76 -6.59
CA PRO A 56 16.40 23.74 -6.72
C PRO A 56 15.11 22.93 -6.81
N ASP A 57 14.29 23.06 -5.78
CA ASP A 57 12.88 22.75 -5.80
C ASP A 57 12.32 23.68 -6.88
N THR A 58 12.44 23.24 -8.14
CA THR A 58 11.61 23.73 -9.24
C THR A 58 10.21 23.21 -8.96
N GLY A 59 9.65 23.64 -7.83
CA GLY A 59 8.24 23.56 -7.54
C GLY A 59 7.57 24.17 -8.74
N ALA A 60 6.98 23.30 -9.56
CA ALA A 60 6.17 23.69 -10.67
C ALA A 60 5.05 24.56 -10.10
N THR A 61 5.25 25.87 -10.16
CA THR A 61 4.24 26.83 -9.72
C THR A 61 3.08 26.72 -10.69
N GLY A 62 2.11 25.84 -10.36
CA GLY A 62 0.82 25.70 -11.03
C GLY A 62 0.70 24.61 -12.09
N ALA A 63 1.15 23.38 -11.82
CA ALA A 63 0.86 22.23 -12.69
C ALA A 63 -0.50 21.58 -12.42
N TYR A 64 -1.01 21.70 -11.18
CA TYR A 64 -2.22 21.02 -10.73
C TYR A 64 -3.28 22.04 -10.29
N LYS A 65 -4.55 21.70 -10.48
CA LYS A 65 -5.63 22.37 -9.76
C LYS A 65 -5.65 21.84 -8.32
N ALA A 66 -5.69 22.76 -7.36
CA ALA A 66 -5.90 22.40 -5.97
C ALA A 66 -7.35 21.92 -5.77
N GLY A 67 -7.54 20.89 -4.96
CA GLY A 67 -8.85 20.32 -4.69
C GLY A 67 -8.79 18.89 -4.16
N ASP A 68 -9.97 18.33 -3.94
CA ASP A 68 -10.15 16.93 -3.59
C ASP A 68 -10.48 16.14 -4.85
N TYR A 69 -9.84 14.99 -5.00
CA TYR A 69 -9.95 14.10 -6.14
C TYR A 69 -10.19 12.67 -5.68
N ASP A 70 -11.01 11.94 -6.43
CA ASP A 70 -11.29 10.53 -6.21
C ASP A 70 -11.04 9.70 -7.48
N ALA A 71 -10.53 8.48 -7.29
CA ALA A 71 -10.46 7.48 -8.34
C ALA A 71 -10.47 6.07 -7.77
N GLU A 72 -11.02 5.13 -8.52
CA GLU A 72 -10.89 3.70 -8.25
C GLU A 72 -9.66 3.14 -8.97
N GLY A 73 -8.81 2.45 -8.22
CA GLY A 73 -7.63 1.75 -8.74
C GLY A 73 -7.79 0.25 -8.66
N SER A 74 -7.63 -0.45 -9.79
CA SER A 74 -7.74 -1.91 -9.87
C SER A 74 -6.39 -2.62 -10.00
N TYR A 75 -6.32 -3.86 -9.51
CA TYR A 75 -5.12 -4.69 -9.57
C TYR A 75 -5.45 -6.18 -9.55
N GLN A 76 -4.48 -7.02 -9.94
CA GLN A 76 -4.68 -8.45 -10.11
C GLN A 76 -4.10 -9.25 -8.94
N THR A 77 -4.88 -10.21 -8.48
CA THR A 77 -4.47 -11.21 -7.50
C THR A 77 -4.70 -12.61 -8.06
N PRO A 78 -4.10 -13.68 -7.48
CA PRO A 78 -4.45 -15.05 -7.84
C PRO A 78 -5.95 -15.38 -7.65
N GLY A 79 -6.65 -14.63 -6.79
CA GLY A 79 -8.09 -14.75 -6.56
C GLY A 79 -8.97 -13.92 -7.49
N GLY A 80 -8.39 -13.22 -8.47
CA GLY A 80 -9.08 -12.33 -9.41
C GLY A 80 -8.72 -10.86 -9.25
N THR A 81 -9.42 -10.01 -10.01
CA THR A 81 -9.30 -8.55 -9.93
C THR A 81 -9.79 -8.06 -8.58
N GLN A 82 -9.09 -7.09 -8.01
CA GLN A 82 -9.45 -6.37 -6.80
C GLN A 82 -9.35 -4.87 -7.08
N SER A 83 -10.03 -4.04 -6.30
CA SER A 83 -9.92 -2.59 -6.36
C SER A 83 -9.74 -1.96 -4.98
N VAL A 84 -9.34 -0.69 -4.99
CA VAL A 84 -9.40 0.24 -3.86
C VAL A 84 -9.90 1.58 -4.39
N GLU A 85 -10.69 2.28 -3.59
CA GLU A 85 -11.09 3.67 -3.86
C GLU A 85 -10.09 4.58 -3.14
N VAL A 86 -9.61 5.62 -3.82
CA VAL A 86 -8.57 6.51 -3.32
C VAL A 86 -9.05 7.94 -3.42
N GLU A 87 -8.97 8.64 -2.31
CA GLU A 87 -9.28 10.07 -2.21
C GLU A 87 -8.00 10.83 -1.84
N VAL A 88 -7.71 11.92 -2.56
CA VAL A 88 -6.51 12.74 -2.37
C VAL A 88 -6.88 14.22 -2.37
N THR A 89 -6.41 14.96 -1.38
CA THR A 89 -6.42 16.42 -1.40
C THR A 89 -5.08 16.93 -1.93
N LEU A 90 -5.13 17.76 -2.97
CA LEU A 90 -3.97 18.35 -3.62
C LEU A 90 -3.91 19.87 -3.46
N GLU A 91 -2.69 20.36 -3.30
CA GLU A 91 -2.35 21.78 -3.47
C GLU A 91 -2.02 22.09 -4.94
N ALA A 92 -2.01 23.38 -5.31
CA ALA A 92 -1.80 23.82 -6.69
C ALA A 92 -0.39 23.49 -7.24
N ASP A 93 0.54 23.17 -6.36
CA ASP A 93 1.90 22.73 -6.69
C ASP A 93 2.04 21.20 -6.72
N GLY A 94 0.93 20.45 -6.62
CA GLY A 94 0.90 18.98 -6.66
C GLY A 94 1.20 18.30 -5.32
N THR A 95 1.32 19.05 -4.23
CA THR A 95 1.57 18.47 -2.90
C THR A 95 0.31 17.81 -2.36
N ILE A 96 0.44 16.58 -1.87
CA ILE A 96 -0.63 15.84 -1.20
C ILE A 96 -0.74 16.30 0.25
N THR A 97 -1.91 16.81 0.64
CA THR A 97 -2.17 17.26 2.02
C THR A 97 -3.03 16.28 2.81
N ALA A 98 -3.81 15.45 2.12
CA ALA A 98 -4.55 14.35 2.71
C ALA A 98 -4.67 13.19 1.72
N VAL A 99 -4.77 11.98 2.26
CA VAL A 99 -5.07 10.77 1.49
C VAL A 99 -5.94 9.86 2.33
N GLU A 100 -6.95 9.27 1.70
CA GLU A 100 -7.77 8.19 2.23
C GLU A 100 -7.82 7.06 1.20
N VAL A 101 -7.81 5.82 1.67
CA VAL A 101 -7.90 4.64 0.81
C VAL A 101 -8.97 3.73 1.39
N ASP A 102 -10.02 3.51 0.62
CA ASP A 102 -11.17 2.70 0.98
C ASP A 102 -11.05 1.28 0.41
N PRO A 103 -10.90 0.26 1.29
CA PRO A 103 -10.83 -1.14 0.87
C PRO A 103 -12.14 -1.62 0.22
N GLN A 104 -12.06 -2.14 -1.00
CA GLN A 104 -13.21 -2.73 -1.71
C GLN A 104 -13.26 -4.26 -1.63
N ALA A 105 -12.22 -4.91 -1.07
CA ALA A 105 -12.21 -6.36 -0.93
C ALA A 105 -13.18 -6.86 0.16
N GLU A 106 -13.97 -7.88 -0.18
CA GLU A 106 -14.88 -8.56 0.73
C GLU A 106 -14.23 -9.85 1.27
N GLY A 107 -13.66 -9.81 2.49
CA GLY A 107 -13.15 -11.00 3.16
C GLY A 107 -11.70 -11.40 2.86
N GLY A 108 -11.20 -12.30 3.71
CA GLY A 108 -9.95 -13.03 3.49
C GLY A 108 -8.68 -12.18 3.51
N ASN A 109 -7.67 -12.62 2.76
CA ASN A 109 -6.36 -11.95 2.74
C ASN A 109 -6.44 -10.58 2.06
N SER A 110 -7.24 -10.43 1.00
CA SER A 110 -7.36 -9.15 0.28
C SER A 110 -7.87 -8.04 1.18
N GLU A 111 -8.98 -8.27 1.91
CA GLU A 111 -9.51 -7.29 2.88
C GLU A 111 -8.47 -6.94 3.96
N MET A 112 -7.80 -7.95 4.52
CA MET A 112 -6.77 -7.73 5.55
C MET A 112 -5.63 -6.85 5.04
N PHE A 113 -5.12 -7.12 3.84
CA PHE A 113 -3.97 -6.38 3.29
C PHE A 113 -4.37 -4.99 2.78
N GLN A 114 -5.58 -4.82 2.24
CA GLN A 114 -6.09 -3.50 1.88
C GLN A 114 -6.28 -2.62 3.13
N LYS A 115 -6.85 -3.15 4.21
CA LYS A 115 -6.96 -2.41 5.49
C LYS A 115 -5.61 -2.01 6.07
N LYS A 116 -4.61 -2.91 5.98
CA LYS A 116 -3.23 -2.60 6.39
C LYS A 116 -2.61 -1.50 5.53
N PHE A 117 -2.84 -1.56 4.22
CA PHE A 117 -2.37 -0.54 3.29
C PHE A 117 -3.01 0.82 3.61
N ALA A 118 -4.33 0.87 3.72
CA ALA A 118 -5.10 2.07 4.07
C ALA A 118 -4.64 2.69 5.39
N GLY A 119 -4.37 1.86 6.41
CA GLY A 119 -3.88 2.35 7.70
C GLY A 119 -2.45 2.89 7.72
N GLY A 120 -1.65 2.66 6.67
CA GLY A 120 -0.24 3.08 6.63
C GLY A 120 0.10 4.05 5.49
N ILE A 121 -0.79 4.24 4.50
CA ILE A 121 -0.46 4.98 3.28
C ILE A 121 -0.22 6.47 3.54
N SER A 122 -0.96 7.08 4.46
CA SER A 122 -0.84 8.51 4.74
C SER A 122 0.55 8.89 5.24
N GLU A 123 1.21 8.03 6.02
CA GLU A 123 2.58 8.24 6.50
C GLU A 123 3.62 8.23 5.36
N VAL A 124 3.28 7.59 4.24
CA VAL A 124 4.16 7.43 3.09
C VAL A 124 4.01 8.58 2.10
N VAL A 125 2.80 9.11 1.90
CA VAL A 125 2.51 10.00 0.76
C VAL A 125 2.16 11.44 1.13
N VAL A 126 1.67 11.71 2.34
CA VAL A 126 1.32 13.08 2.74
C VAL A 126 2.58 13.94 2.80
N GLY A 127 2.51 15.13 2.21
CA GLY A 127 3.62 16.07 2.06
C GLY A 127 4.54 15.80 0.87
N LYS A 128 4.26 14.78 0.05
CA LYS A 128 4.98 14.50 -1.19
C LYS A 128 4.25 15.10 -2.40
N LYS A 129 4.98 15.26 -3.50
CA LYS A 129 4.41 15.57 -4.81
C LYS A 129 3.74 14.34 -5.39
N ILE A 130 2.56 14.52 -5.98
CA ILE A 130 1.78 13.42 -6.55
C ILE A 130 2.49 12.73 -7.73
N ASP A 131 3.27 13.48 -8.52
CA ASP A 131 4.05 12.96 -9.67
C ASP A 131 5.37 12.26 -9.29
N GLU A 132 5.78 12.37 -8.03
CA GLU A 132 6.96 11.68 -7.50
C GLU A 132 6.60 10.36 -6.79
N LEU A 133 5.31 10.01 -6.74
CA LEU A 133 4.87 8.80 -6.05
C LEU A 133 5.13 7.54 -6.87
N ASP A 134 5.94 6.65 -6.30
CA ASP A 134 5.99 5.23 -6.64
C ASP A 134 5.92 4.42 -5.34
N VAL A 135 4.71 3.96 -5.01
CA VAL A 135 4.50 3.15 -3.81
C VAL A 135 4.63 1.68 -4.20
N SER A 136 5.63 1.00 -3.64
CA SER A 136 5.88 -0.42 -3.92
C SER A 136 5.32 -1.38 -2.87
N LYS A 137 5.19 -0.91 -1.61
CA LYS A 137 4.66 -1.68 -0.49
C LYS A 137 4.33 -0.78 0.69
N VAL A 138 3.19 -1.02 1.33
CA VAL A 138 2.84 -0.42 2.63
C VAL A 138 2.32 -1.50 3.56
N ALA A 139 2.85 -1.56 4.78
CA ALA A 139 2.45 -2.52 5.82
C ALA A 139 2.38 -4.00 5.34
N GLY A 140 3.27 -4.37 4.41
CA GLY A 140 3.33 -5.73 3.84
C GLY A 140 2.44 -5.95 2.61
N SER A 141 1.61 -4.98 2.21
CA SER A 141 0.77 -5.09 1.01
C SER A 141 1.43 -4.41 -0.19
N SER A 142 1.92 -5.20 -1.15
CA SER A 142 2.45 -4.70 -2.43
C SER A 142 1.42 -4.70 -3.55
N LEU A 143 0.50 -5.66 -3.57
CA LEU A 143 -0.51 -5.72 -4.64
C LEU A 143 -1.48 -4.55 -4.55
N THR A 144 -1.90 -4.16 -3.34
CA THR A 144 -2.73 -2.96 -3.15
C THR A 144 -2.02 -1.69 -3.61
N SER A 145 -0.69 -1.65 -3.57
CA SER A 145 0.06 -0.51 -4.09
C SER A 145 -0.10 -0.35 -5.60
N GLY A 146 -0.30 -1.45 -6.35
CA GLY A 146 -0.61 -1.39 -7.77
C GLY A 146 -1.95 -0.71 -8.05
N GLY A 147 -2.98 -1.03 -7.28
CA GLY A 147 -4.28 -0.35 -7.36
C GLY A 147 -4.16 1.12 -6.98
N PHE A 148 -3.49 1.42 -5.87
CA PHE A 148 -3.25 2.80 -5.43
C PHE A 148 -2.54 3.64 -6.49
N ASN A 149 -1.44 3.14 -7.06
CA ASN A 149 -0.71 3.88 -8.10
C ASN A 149 -1.57 4.10 -9.35
N ALA A 150 -2.39 3.13 -9.75
CA ALA A 150 -3.34 3.31 -10.86
C ALA A 150 -4.36 4.42 -10.58
N ALA A 151 -4.90 4.50 -9.35
CA ALA A 151 -5.78 5.60 -8.96
C ALA A 151 -5.06 6.96 -8.95
N ILE A 152 -3.79 7.00 -8.50
CA ILE A 152 -2.97 8.22 -8.52
C ILE A 152 -2.71 8.71 -9.94
N GLU A 153 -2.47 7.81 -10.91
CA GLU A 153 -2.33 8.17 -12.33
C GLU A 153 -3.62 8.84 -12.86
N ASP A 154 -4.78 8.28 -12.55
CA ASP A 154 -6.08 8.85 -12.94
C ASP A 154 -6.31 10.22 -12.28
N ILE A 155 -6.06 10.35 -10.98
CA ILE A 155 -6.17 11.61 -10.23
C ILE A 155 -5.22 12.68 -10.81
N THR A 156 -3.99 12.30 -11.16
CA THR A 156 -3.02 13.18 -11.81
C THR A 156 -3.60 13.74 -13.12
N GLY A 157 -4.22 12.89 -13.94
CA GLY A 157 -4.90 13.31 -15.16
C GLY A 157 -6.09 14.25 -14.91
N GLN A 158 -6.90 13.97 -13.88
CA GLN A 158 -8.03 14.83 -13.49
C GLN A 158 -7.58 16.21 -13.03
N ALA A 159 -6.52 16.27 -12.21
CA ALA A 159 -6.03 17.50 -11.61
C ALA A 159 -5.33 18.43 -12.61
N GLN A 160 -4.88 17.91 -13.75
CA GLN A 160 -4.23 18.66 -14.82
C GLN A 160 -5.18 19.13 -15.94
N ALA A 161 -6.45 18.69 -15.93
CA ALA A 161 -7.42 18.91 -17.01
C ALA A 161 -7.99 20.35 -17.10
#